data_AF-A0A9X4MZF6-F1
#
_entry.id   AF-A0A9X4MZF6-F1
#
_cell.length_a   1.000
_cell.length_b   1.000
_cell.length_c   1.000
_cell.angle_alpha   90.00
_cell.angle_beta   90.00
_cell.angle_gamma   90.00
#
_symmetry.space_group_name_H-M   'P 1'
#
loop_
_entity.id
_entity.type
_entity.pdbx_description
1 polymer ?
#
loop_
_entity_poly.entity_id
_entity_poly.type
_entity_poly.pdbx_seq_one_letter_code
_entity_poly.pdbx_strand_id
1 'polypeptide(L)'
;MKVLFTKFALLTGLLVFAQVGIDTETPKSDLHISKTATDSGSIQIDGGIRLGGDQDTQGSKGEAGQVLMSAGPTSPAKWVTLGKAGGYITDCRVPNEIAVINLTGTQSDLFSTLNNADASPIPASSVQDALDALPNGGIIVLRTNERKNYSNSTSYLHIKLPSTSQGIYNKPFIITLDGPEGENNKLQGGQNIVLQLMADDGSKIYEVSGVSGDRKYQHKEFPTRYQIAKLESTSGGGGFNIVLFNSAVISAVNDKTWAIMSPFCTVQNPIEIPATSGNIRN
;
A
#
# COMPACT_ATOMS: atom_id res chain seq x y z
N MET A 1 -26.28 47.76 -58.56
CA MET A 1 -26.34 46.30 -58.28
C MET A 1 -25.09 45.75 -57.60
N LYS A 2 -23.86 46.24 -57.89
CA LYS A 2 -22.61 45.75 -57.25
C LYS A 2 -22.50 45.98 -55.73
N VAL A 3 -23.05 47.09 -55.21
CA VAL A 3 -22.93 47.46 -53.77
C VAL A 3 -23.84 46.63 -52.86
N LEU A 4 -24.89 46.01 -53.41
CA LEU A 4 -25.83 45.17 -52.65
C LEU A 4 -25.25 43.78 -52.36
N PHE A 5 -24.49 43.24 -53.32
CA PHE A 5 -23.82 41.94 -53.18
C PHE A 5 -22.71 41.96 -52.12
N THR A 6 -21.97 43.06 -52.02
CA THR A 6 -20.90 43.21 -51.02
C THR A 6 -21.44 43.30 -49.59
N LYS A 7 -22.63 43.90 -49.39
CA LYS A 7 -23.27 43.97 -48.06
C LYS A 7 -23.88 42.63 -47.63
N PHE A 8 -24.34 41.82 -48.57
CA PHE A 8 -24.84 40.47 -48.28
C PHE A 8 -23.72 39.50 -47.91
N ALA A 9 -22.58 39.57 -48.61
CA ALA A 9 -21.41 38.74 -48.31
C ALA A 9 -20.75 39.03 -46.94
N LEU A 10 -20.86 40.27 -46.44
CA LEU A 10 -20.35 40.64 -45.12
C LEU A 10 -21.27 40.16 -43.97
N LEU A 11 -22.57 39.99 -44.24
CA LEU A 11 -23.55 39.56 -43.24
C LEU A 11 -23.51 38.04 -43.00
N THR A 12 -23.10 37.26 -44.00
CA THR A 12 -22.98 35.79 -43.89
C THR A 12 -21.72 35.32 -43.17
N GLY A 13 -20.75 36.20 -42.89
CA GLY A 13 -19.50 35.86 -42.20
C GLY A 13 -19.58 35.84 -40.65
N LEU A 14 -20.72 36.21 -40.06
CA LEU A 14 -20.86 36.40 -38.61
C LEU A 14 -21.55 35.23 -37.87
N LEU A 15 -21.81 34.10 -38.54
CA LEU A 15 -22.55 32.98 -37.93
C LEU A 15 -21.79 31.65 -37.88
N VAL A 16 -20.46 31.68 -38.02
CA VAL A 16 -19.65 30.46 -37.88
C VAL A 16 -19.31 30.26 -36.40
N PHE A 17 -20.22 29.65 -35.66
CA PHE A 17 -19.87 29.05 -34.37
C PHE A 17 -19.08 27.77 -34.68
N ALA A 18 -17.76 27.80 -34.45
CA ALA A 18 -16.95 26.61 -34.42
C ALA A 18 -17.27 25.83 -33.13
N GLN A 19 -18.37 25.09 -33.14
CA GLN A 19 -18.64 24.11 -32.12
C GLN A 19 -17.74 22.90 -32.40
N VAL A 20 -16.69 22.74 -31.60
CA VAL A 20 -15.86 21.53 -31.60
C VAL A 20 -16.60 20.42 -30.86
N GLY A 21 -17.64 19.91 -31.51
CA GLY A 21 -18.21 18.59 -31.25
C GLY A 21 -18.21 17.88 -32.59
N ILE A 22 -17.37 16.85 -32.77
CA ILE A 22 -17.31 16.13 -34.04
C ILE A 22 -18.61 15.32 -34.19
N ASP A 23 -19.59 15.92 -34.88
CA ASP A 23 -20.67 15.29 -35.64
C ASP A 23 -21.49 14.20 -34.93
N THR A 24 -21.90 14.46 -33.69
CA THR A 24 -22.91 13.67 -33.00
C THR A 24 -23.95 14.61 -32.40
N GLU A 25 -25.23 14.41 -32.71
CA GLU A 25 -26.35 15.18 -32.12
C GLU A 25 -26.51 14.93 -30.61
N THR A 26 -25.88 13.87 -30.07
CA THR A 26 -25.91 13.49 -28.65
C THR A 26 -24.52 13.10 -28.15
N PRO A 27 -23.58 14.06 -28.06
CA PRO A 27 -22.23 13.77 -27.61
C PRO A 27 -22.26 13.18 -26.20
N LYS A 28 -21.54 12.07 -25.98
CA LYS A 28 -21.50 11.40 -24.67
C LYS A 28 -20.69 12.19 -23.63
N SER A 29 -19.87 13.13 -24.08
CA SER A 29 -19.09 14.07 -23.27
C SER A 29 -18.84 15.35 -24.07
N ASP A 30 -19.05 16.52 -23.45
CA ASP A 30 -18.78 17.84 -24.07
C ASP A 30 -17.58 18.51 -23.38
N LEU A 31 -16.65 19.06 -24.17
CA LEU A 31 -15.53 19.87 -23.69
C LEU A 31 -15.81 21.34 -24.01
N HIS A 32 -16.20 22.12 -23.00
CA HIS A 32 -16.42 23.55 -23.11
C HIS A 32 -15.18 24.30 -22.61
N ILE A 33 -14.54 25.06 -23.49
CA ILE A 33 -13.42 25.95 -23.15
C ILE A 33 -13.93 27.38 -23.24
N SER A 34 -14.12 28.05 -22.09
CA SER A 34 -14.52 29.45 -22.06
C SER A 34 -13.31 30.35 -22.38
N LYS A 35 -13.50 31.33 -23.28
CA LYS A 35 -12.48 32.35 -23.62
C LYS A 35 -12.69 33.66 -22.84
N THR A 36 -13.72 33.75 -22.00
CA THR A 36 -14.07 35.00 -21.34
C THR A 36 -13.21 35.24 -20.10
N ALA A 37 -12.74 36.48 -19.95
CA ALA A 37 -11.98 36.92 -18.78
C ALA A 37 -12.81 36.91 -17.48
N THR A 38 -14.15 36.82 -17.58
CA THR A 38 -15.07 36.73 -16.43
C THR A 38 -15.00 35.38 -15.74
N ASP A 39 -14.65 34.31 -16.47
CA ASP A 39 -14.65 32.94 -15.95
C ASP A 39 -13.21 32.40 -15.82
N SER A 40 -12.21 33.29 -15.96
CA SER A 40 -10.77 33.00 -15.90
C SER A 40 -10.26 31.93 -16.89
N GLY A 41 -10.98 31.69 -18.00
CA GLY A 41 -10.58 30.67 -18.97
C GLY A 41 -10.85 29.24 -18.50
N SER A 42 -12.04 28.99 -17.96
CA SER A 42 -12.45 27.69 -17.43
C SER A 42 -12.60 26.62 -18.51
N ILE A 43 -12.23 25.39 -18.16
CA ILE A 43 -12.51 24.18 -18.93
C ILE A 43 -13.59 23.40 -18.18
N GLN A 44 -14.73 23.16 -18.82
CA GLN A 44 -15.80 22.29 -18.32
C GLN A 44 -15.86 21.02 -19.18
N ILE A 45 -15.92 19.87 -18.52
CA ILE A 45 -16.02 18.55 -19.17
C ILE A 45 -17.33 17.93 -18.71
N ASP A 46 -18.36 18.03 -19.53
CA ASP A 46 -19.64 17.39 -19.28
C ASP A 46 -19.56 15.90 -19.57
N GLY A 47 -20.27 15.10 -18.78
CA GLY A 47 -20.20 13.65 -18.89
C GLY A 47 -18.89 13.05 -18.39
N GLY A 48 -18.00 13.80 -17.72
CA GLY A 48 -16.86 13.31 -16.93
C GLY A 48 -15.60 12.92 -17.70
N ILE A 49 -14.46 12.88 -17.01
CA ILE A 49 -13.15 12.50 -17.58
C ILE A 49 -12.98 10.98 -17.52
N ARG A 50 -12.69 10.35 -18.66
CA ARG A 50 -12.35 8.92 -18.76
C ARG A 50 -10.85 8.76 -18.95
N LEU A 51 -10.19 8.08 -18.01
CA LEU A 51 -8.74 7.90 -17.98
C LEU A 51 -8.39 6.40 -17.96
N GLY A 52 -7.13 6.08 -18.28
CA GLY A 52 -6.60 4.71 -18.21
C GLY A 52 -6.97 3.77 -19.35
N GLY A 53 -7.37 4.30 -20.50
CA GLY A 53 -7.48 3.55 -21.77
C GLY A 53 -6.17 3.55 -22.55
N ASP A 54 -6.18 2.91 -23.72
CA ASP A 54 -5.07 2.88 -24.69
C ASP A 54 -5.58 3.21 -26.12
N GLN A 55 -4.79 2.91 -27.15
CA GLN A 55 -5.15 3.21 -28.54
C GLN A 55 -6.42 2.47 -29.01
N ASP A 56 -6.72 1.31 -28.41
CA ASP A 56 -7.76 0.39 -28.83
C ASP A 56 -8.92 0.31 -27.83
N THR A 57 -8.72 0.84 -26.62
CA THR A 57 -9.64 0.68 -25.48
C THR A 57 -10.00 2.02 -24.84
N GLN A 58 -11.28 2.34 -24.77
CA GLN A 58 -11.76 3.54 -24.08
C GLN A 58 -11.49 3.46 -22.57
N GLY A 59 -10.97 4.54 -21.98
CA GLY A 59 -10.76 4.63 -20.53
C GLY A 59 -12.05 4.63 -19.71
N SER A 60 -11.92 4.53 -18.38
CA SER A 60 -13.04 4.54 -17.44
C SER A 60 -13.07 5.83 -16.62
N LYS A 61 -14.23 6.18 -16.05
CA LYS A 61 -14.36 7.26 -15.06
C LYS A 61 -13.86 6.86 -13.67
N GLY A 62 -13.55 5.58 -13.49
CA GLY A 62 -13.38 4.99 -12.16
C GLY A 62 -14.72 4.80 -11.45
N GLU A 63 -14.71 3.95 -10.44
CA GLU A 63 -15.78 3.82 -9.46
C GLU A 63 -15.50 4.70 -8.23
N ALA A 64 -16.53 4.96 -7.43
CA ALA A 64 -16.37 5.71 -6.19
C ALA A 64 -15.31 5.05 -5.28
N GLY A 65 -14.37 5.85 -4.77
CA GLY A 65 -13.27 5.38 -3.92
C GLY A 65 -12.04 4.85 -4.67
N GLN A 66 -12.07 4.79 -6.01
CA GLN A 66 -10.87 4.47 -6.80
C GLN A 66 -10.01 5.71 -7.04
N VAL A 67 -8.71 5.49 -7.17
CA VAL A 67 -7.74 6.49 -7.62
C VAL A 67 -7.07 6.03 -8.92
N LEU A 68 -6.71 6.97 -9.78
CA LEU A 68 -5.92 6.66 -10.97
C LEU A 68 -4.44 6.59 -10.60
N MET A 69 -3.81 5.44 -10.78
CA MET A 69 -2.42 5.19 -10.43
C MET A 69 -1.59 4.92 -11.68
N SER A 70 -0.40 5.53 -11.75
CA SER A 70 0.58 5.24 -12.80
C SER A 70 1.00 3.77 -12.76
N ALA A 71 1.06 3.13 -13.93
CA ALA A 71 1.58 1.76 -14.08
C ALA A 71 3.03 1.74 -14.60
N GLY A 72 3.70 2.89 -14.65
CA GLY A 72 5.05 3.04 -15.19
C GLY A 72 5.09 3.53 -16.64
N PRO A 73 6.29 3.79 -17.20
CA PRO A 73 6.45 4.53 -18.47
C PRO A 73 5.84 3.87 -19.70
N THR A 74 5.63 2.56 -19.67
CA THR A 74 5.20 1.75 -20.83
C THR A 74 3.82 1.12 -20.65
N SER A 75 3.11 1.46 -19.57
CA SER A 75 1.81 0.88 -19.25
C SER A 75 0.77 1.99 -19.01
N PRO A 76 -0.47 1.84 -19.49
CA PRO A 76 -1.51 2.83 -19.24
C PRO A 76 -1.77 2.93 -17.73
N ALA A 77 -2.08 4.13 -17.26
CA ALA A 77 -2.51 4.34 -15.89
C ALA A 77 -3.80 3.53 -15.61
N LYS A 78 -3.97 3.05 -14.39
CA LYS A 78 -5.09 2.17 -14.04
C LYS A 78 -5.87 2.70 -12.84
N TRP A 79 -7.18 2.51 -12.85
CA TRP A 79 -8.01 2.75 -11.67
C TRP A 79 -7.74 1.66 -10.64
N VAL A 80 -7.41 2.08 -9.42
CA VAL A 80 -7.10 1.20 -8.30
C VAL A 80 -7.99 1.58 -7.14
N THR A 81 -8.71 0.60 -6.58
CA THR A 81 -9.35 0.76 -5.29
C THR A 81 -8.28 0.76 -4.22
N LEU A 82 -7.99 1.93 -3.63
CA LEU A 82 -7.13 2.01 -2.47
C LEU A 82 -7.83 1.31 -1.30
N GLY A 83 -7.11 0.45 -0.59
CA GLY A 83 -7.69 -0.27 0.53
C GLY A 83 -8.65 -1.39 0.16
N LYS A 84 -8.62 -1.92 -1.08
CA LYS A 84 -9.23 -3.24 -1.35
C LYS A 84 -8.68 -4.23 -0.33
N ALA A 85 -9.52 -5.03 0.30
CA ALA A 85 -9.07 -6.04 1.24
C ALA A 85 -7.97 -6.90 0.59
N GLY A 86 -6.80 -6.99 1.24
CA GLY A 86 -5.59 -7.61 0.68
C GLY A 86 -4.72 -6.72 -0.23
N GLY A 87 -5.03 -5.44 -0.43
CA GLY A 87 -4.24 -4.49 -1.23
C GLY A 87 -3.34 -3.63 -0.34
N TYR A 88 -2.17 -4.14 0.02
CA TYR A 88 -1.18 -3.41 0.82
C TYR A 88 -0.39 -2.42 -0.05
N ILE A 89 -0.04 -1.27 0.53
CA ILE A 89 0.82 -0.26 -0.10
C ILE A 89 2.07 -0.14 0.75
N THR A 90 3.23 -0.11 0.11
CA THR A 90 4.50 0.00 0.83
C THR A 90 5.54 0.80 0.06
N ASP A 91 6.40 1.51 0.79
CA ASP A 91 7.63 2.14 0.28
C ASP A 91 8.87 1.25 0.46
N CYS A 92 8.70 0.02 0.96
CA CYS A 92 9.77 -0.91 1.35
C CYS A 92 10.63 -1.49 0.21
N ARG A 93 10.53 -1.02 -1.03
CA ARG A 93 11.29 -1.54 -2.19
C ARG A 93 11.29 -3.08 -2.32
N VAL A 94 10.18 -3.72 -1.94
CA VAL A 94 9.91 -5.14 -2.17
C VAL A 94 8.87 -5.28 -3.29
N PRO A 95 8.80 -6.43 -3.98
CA PRO A 95 7.69 -6.71 -4.89
C PRO A 95 6.34 -6.57 -4.19
N ASN A 96 5.32 -6.14 -4.93
CA ASN A 96 3.95 -6.07 -4.40
C ASN A 96 3.22 -7.43 -4.52
N GLU A 97 3.92 -8.50 -4.16
CA GLU A 97 3.38 -9.86 -4.04
C GLU A 97 3.09 -10.13 -2.56
N ILE A 98 2.02 -10.85 -2.24
CA ILE A 98 1.54 -10.99 -0.88
C ILE A 98 1.36 -12.47 -0.53
N ALA A 99 1.92 -12.86 0.62
CA ALA A 99 1.65 -14.12 1.28
C ALA A 99 1.05 -13.84 2.66
N VAL A 100 0.13 -14.69 3.11
CA VAL A 100 -0.60 -14.50 4.37
C VAL A 100 -0.33 -15.67 5.30
N ILE A 101 0.06 -15.35 6.53
CA ILE A 101 0.11 -16.30 7.65
C ILE A 101 -1.08 -15.98 8.55
N ASN A 102 -2.06 -16.90 8.57
CA ASN A 102 -3.22 -16.76 9.45
C ASN A 102 -2.85 -17.14 10.89
N LEU A 103 -2.97 -16.17 11.79
CA LEU A 103 -2.75 -16.33 13.22
C LEU A 103 -4.01 -16.88 13.87
N THR A 104 -3.92 -18.10 14.39
CA THR A 104 -4.98 -18.77 15.14
C THR A 104 -4.67 -18.75 16.63
N GLY A 105 -5.67 -18.46 17.46
CA GLY A 105 -5.54 -18.49 18.92
C GLY A 105 -5.99 -17.19 19.59
N THR A 106 -5.89 -17.18 20.92
CA THR A 106 -6.15 -15.99 21.73
C THR A 106 -4.95 -15.04 21.70
N GLN A 107 -5.14 -13.78 22.14
CA GLN A 107 -4.03 -12.84 22.23
C GLN A 107 -2.91 -13.37 23.15
N SER A 108 -3.24 -14.08 24.23
CA SER A 108 -2.26 -14.67 25.15
C SER A 108 -1.48 -15.84 24.54
N ASP A 109 -2.03 -16.51 23.53
CA ASP A 109 -1.33 -17.61 22.84
C ASP A 109 -0.30 -17.06 21.84
N LEU A 110 -0.64 -15.94 21.19
CA LEU A 110 0.13 -15.34 20.11
C LEU A 110 1.13 -14.28 20.59
N PHE A 111 0.80 -13.53 21.64
CA PHE A 111 1.58 -12.39 22.11
C PHE A 111 2.05 -12.58 23.55
N SER A 112 3.35 -12.35 23.78
CA SER A 112 3.87 -12.26 25.14
C SER A 112 3.82 -10.83 25.67
N THR A 113 3.66 -10.67 26.99
CA THR A 113 3.83 -9.38 27.68
C THR A 113 5.28 -9.10 28.08
N LEU A 114 6.13 -10.13 27.99
CA LEU A 114 7.56 -10.05 28.29
C LEU A 114 8.36 -10.19 26.99
N ASN A 115 9.39 -9.37 26.84
CA ASN A 115 10.33 -9.37 25.71
C ASN A 115 10.99 -10.74 25.48
N ASN A 116 11.11 -11.55 26.54
CA ASN A 116 11.83 -12.83 26.55
C ASN A 116 10.94 -14.05 26.87
N ALA A 117 9.61 -13.90 26.96
CA ALA A 117 8.76 -15.04 27.32
C ALA A 117 8.52 -15.99 26.14
N ASP A 118 8.30 -17.26 26.48
CA ASP A 118 8.01 -18.40 25.60
C ASP A 118 6.55 -18.37 25.09
N ALA A 119 6.06 -17.22 24.62
CA ALA A 119 4.88 -17.27 23.75
C ALA A 119 5.24 -18.11 22.53
N SER A 120 4.33 -18.97 22.09
CA SER A 120 4.60 -19.87 20.96
C SER A 120 4.91 -19.03 19.72
N PRO A 121 6.19 -18.96 19.29
CA PRO A 121 6.56 -18.11 18.17
C PRO A 121 5.86 -18.61 16.92
N ILE A 122 5.61 -17.70 15.97
CA ILE A 122 5.22 -18.10 14.62
C ILE A 122 6.33 -19.02 14.09
N PRO A 123 6.00 -20.27 13.72
CA PRO A 123 7.01 -21.27 13.45
C PRO A 123 7.72 -20.98 12.13
N ALA A 124 8.99 -21.41 12.06
CA ALA A 124 9.84 -21.28 10.88
C ALA A 124 9.19 -21.87 9.62
N SER A 125 8.44 -22.97 9.76
CA SER A 125 7.72 -23.60 8.65
C SER A 125 6.67 -22.68 8.04
N SER A 126 5.89 -21.94 8.83
CA SER A 126 4.87 -21.02 8.29
C SER A 126 5.51 -19.84 7.57
N VAL A 127 6.67 -19.36 8.04
CA VAL A 127 7.43 -18.32 7.33
C VAL A 127 8.02 -18.88 6.04
N GLN A 128 8.52 -20.12 6.03
CA GLN A 128 9.01 -20.79 4.83
C GLN A 128 7.90 -20.95 3.78
N ASP A 129 6.73 -21.46 4.17
CA ASP A 129 5.57 -21.61 3.27
C ASP A 129 5.17 -20.27 2.63
N ALA A 130 5.19 -19.19 3.42
CA ALA A 130 4.91 -17.84 2.92
C ALA A 130 5.98 -17.34 1.94
N LEU A 131 7.27 -17.62 2.21
CA LEU A 131 8.37 -17.26 1.31
C LEU A 131 8.34 -18.08 0.01
N ASP A 132 7.95 -19.34 0.06
CA ASP A 132 7.81 -20.20 -1.13
C ASP A 132 6.68 -19.72 -2.04
N ALA A 133 5.64 -19.10 -1.48
CA ALA A 133 4.58 -18.42 -2.22
C ALA A 133 5.01 -17.06 -2.82
N LEU A 134 6.19 -16.54 -2.47
CA LEU A 134 6.75 -15.27 -2.94
C LEU A 134 8.00 -15.51 -3.81
N PRO A 135 7.85 -15.90 -5.08
CA PRO A 135 8.97 -16.26 -5.94
C PRO A 135 10.01 -15.15 -6.11
N ASN A 136 9.63 -13.88 -5.97
CA ASN A 136 10.54 -12.74 -6.07
C ASN A 136 10.76 -12.00 -4.74
N GLY A 137 10.18 -12.49 -3.64
CA GLY A 137 10.02 -11.72 -2.40
C GLY A 137 8.71 -10.93 -2.37
N GLY A 138 8.46 -10.16 -1.32
CA GLY A 138 7.24 -9.36 -1.19
C GLY A 138 6.80 -9.07 0.23
N ILE A 139 5.50 -9.13 0.48
CA ILE A 139 4.89 -8.77 1.76
C ILE A 139 4.33 -10.04 2.42
N ILE A 140 4.84 -10.37 3.60
CA ILE A 140 4.24 -11.37 4.47
C ILE A 140 3.31 -10.66 5.45
N VAL A 141 2.03 -11.03 5.41
CA VAL A 141 1.00 -10.48 6.28
C VAL A 141 0.69 -11.49 7.37
N LEU A 142 0.94 -11.10 8.61
CA LEU A 142 0.47 -11.82 9.79
C LEU A 142 -0.97 -11.38 10.05
N ARG A 143 -1.94 -12.22 9.69
CA ARG A 143 -3.35 -11.89 9.73
C ARG A 143 -4.03 -12.53 10.92
N THR A 144 -4.66 -11.77 11.79
CA THR A 144 -5.51 -12.35 12.84
C THR A 144 -6.82 -12.86 12.25
N ASN A 145 -7.31 -13.99 12.76
CA ASN A 145 -8.59 -14.58 12.35
C ASN A 145 -9.81 -13.75 12.77
N GLU A 146 -9.66 -12.93 13.80
CA GLU A 146 -10.67 -12.03 14.34
C GLU A 146 -10.00 -10.71 14.71
N ARG A 147 -10.79 -9.64 14.78
CA ARG A 147 -10.31 -8.34 15.23
C ARG A 147 -9.80 -8.42 16.67
N LYS A 148 -8.53 -8.10 16.87
CA LYS A 148 -7.91 -8.05 18.21
C LYS A 148 -7.86 -6.62 18.73
N ASN A 149 -8.15 -6.47 20.03
CA ASN A 149 -8.03 -5.23 20.77
C ASN A 149 -6.85 -5.35 21.73
N TYR A 150 -5.70 -4.82 21.34
CA TYR A 150 -4.48 -4.88 22.13
C TYR A 150 -4.54 -3.89 23.29
N SER A 151 -4.76 -4.40 24.50
CA SER A 151 -4.91 -3.62 25.75
C SER A 151 -3.78 -3.81 26.77
N ASN A 152 -2.74 -4.59 26.44
CA ASN A 152 -1.62 -4.93 27.35
C ASN A 152 -0.41 -4.02 27.13
N SER A 153 0.30 -3.66 28.20
CA SER A 153 1.35 -2.60 28.24
C SER A 153 2.32 -2.67 27.08
N THR A 154 2.81 -3.86 26.74
CA THR A 154 3.51 -4.14 25.49
C THR A 154 3.25 -5.59 25.10
N SER A 155 2.84 -5.81 23.85
CA SER A 155 2.60 -7.12 23.26
C SER A 155 3.71 -7.43 22.27
N TYR A 156 4.43 -8.53 22.49
CA TYR A 156 5.50 -8.99 21.61
C TYR A 156 5.01 -10.19 20.79
N LEU A 157 5.18 -10.12 19.48
CA LEU A 157 4.95 -11.24 18.57
C LEU A 157 6.30 -11.73 18.06
N HIS A 158 6.61 -12.98 18.40
CA HIS A 158 7.87 -13.63 18.03
C HIS A 158 7.69 -14.41 16.72
N ILE A 159 8.63 -14.22 15.79
CA ILE A 159 8.58 -14.80 14.45
C ILE A 159 9.88 -15.55 14.22
N LYS A 160 9.83 -16.87 14.07
CA LYS A 160 11.01 -17.67 13.79
C LYS A 160 11.29 -17.66 12.29
N LEU A 161 12.47 -17.20 11.90
CA LEU A 161 12.95 -17.30 10.53
C LEU A 161 13.46 -18.72 10.26
N PRO A 162 13.16 -19.31 9.09
CA PRO A 162 13.63 -20.65 8.76
C PRO A 162 15.15 -20.68 8.51
N SER A 163 15.75 -21.87 8.66
CA SER A 163 17.00 -22.16 7.97
C SER A 163 16.73 -22.12 6.48
N THR A 164 17.49 -21.33 5.73
CA THR A 164 17.13 -21.03 4.37
C THR A 164 17.56 -22.14 3.41
N SER A 165 16.62 -22.65 2.62
CA SER A 165 16.96 -23.46 1.45
C SER A 165 17.48 -22.54 0.34
N GLN A 166 18.24 -23.09 -0.62
CA GLN A 166 18.84 -22.32 -1.73
C GLN A 166 17.81 -21.47 -2.53
N GLY A 167 16.52 -21.77 -2.39
CA GLY A 167 15.42 -21.12 -3.11
C GLY A 167 14.97 -19.76 -2.59
N ILE A 168 15.46 -19.25 -1.45
CA ILE A 168 15.01 -17.96 -0.88
C ILE A 168 16.09 -16.87 -0.83
N TYR A 169 17.26 -17.13 -1.40
CA TYR A 169 18.32 -16.12 -1.52
C TYR A 169 17.89 -14.96 -2.40
N ASN A 170 18.29 -13.75 -2.01
CA ASN A 170 18.02 -12.50 -2.75
C ASN A 170 16.53 -12.21 -2.99
N LYS A 171 15.63 -12.79 -2.19
CA LYS A 171 14.20 -12.48 -2.21
C LYS A 171 13.88 -11.55 -1.05
N PRO A 172 13.89 -10.22 -1.27
CA PRO A 172 13.63 -9.28 -0.19
C PRO A 172 12.15 -9.33 0.18
N PHE A 173 11.87 -9.36 1.48
CA PHE A 173 10.49 -9.34 1.97
C PHE A 173 10.38 -8.48 3.22
N ILE A 174 9.14 -8.14 3.56
CA ILE A 174 8.78 -7.47 4.80
C ILE A 174 7.72 -8.28 5.52
N ILE A 175 7.58 -8.04 6.82
CA ILE A 175 6.52 -8.64 7.64
C ILE A 175 5.67 -7.53 8.23
N THR A 176 4.36 -7.62 8.06
CA THR A 176 3.37 -6.69 8.64
C THR A 176 2.33 -7.46 9.45
N LEU A 177 1.62 -6.75 10.33
CA LEU A 177 0.51 -7.28 11.13
C LEU A 177 -0.80 -6.65 10.68
N ASP A 178 -1.83 -7.47 10.50
CA ASP A 178 -3.15 -7.00 10.10
C ASP A 178 -4.29 -7.73 10.85
N GLY A 179 -5.47 -7.12 10.85
CA GLY A 179 -6.71 -7.73 11.28
C GLY A 179 -7.27 -8.71 10.24
N PRO A 180 -8.45 -9.30 10.48
CA PRO A 180 -9.11 -10.15 9.50
C PRO A 180 -9.48 -9.33 8.26
N GLU A 181 -9.73 -10.01 7.14
CA GLU A 181 -10.04 -9.34 5.89
C GLU A 181 -11.22 -8.36 6.04
N GLY A 182 -10.99 -7.08 5.71
CA GLY A 182 -11.99 -6.01 5.87
C GLY A 182 -11.97 -5.31 7.23
N GLU A 183 -11.24 -5.81 8.23
CA GLU A 183 -11.17 -5.16 9.54
C GLU A 183 -9.74 -4.93 10.02
N ASN A 184 -9.52 -3.78 10.64
CA ASN A 184 -8.23 -3.47 11.26
C ASN A 184 -8.24 -3.85 12.75
N ASN A 185 -7.13 -4.44 13.19
CA ASN A 185 -6.83 -4.59 14.61
C ASN A 185 -6.79 -3.23 15.32
N LYS A 186 -7.01 -3.21 16.64
CA LYS A 186 -7.04 -1.98 17.43
C LYS A 186 -5.97 -1.97 18.50
N LEU A 187 -5.18 -0.90 18.59
CA LEU A 187 -4.21 -0.67 19.66
C LEU A 187 -4.78 0.35 20.66
N GLN A 188 -4.86 -0.01 21.95
CA GLN A 188 -5.35 0.90 22.99
C GLN A 188 -4.30 1.95 23.38
N GLY A 189 -4.77 3.02 24.00
CA GLY A 189 -3.90 4.07 24.55
C GLY A 189 -2.86 3.54 25.53
N GLY A 190 -1.62 4.02 25.43
CA GLY A 190 -0.51 3.62 26.30
C GLY A 190 0.07 2.22 26.03
N GLN A 191 -0.33 1.57 24.93
CA GLN A 191 0.08 0.20 24.61
C GLN A 191 1.06 0.17 23.43
N ASN A 192 1.86 -0.90 23.35
CA ASN A 192 2.77 -1.13 22.24
C ASN A 192 2.58 -2.53 21.63
N ILE A 193 2.81 -2.65 20.32
CA ILE A 193 3.01 -3.94 19.64
C ILE A 193 4.41 -3.96 19.07
N VAL A 194 5.12 -5.06 19.29
CA VAL A 194 6.50 -5.26 18.82
C VAL A 194 6.55 -6.55 18.01
N LEU A 195 7.05 -6.49 16.78
CA LEU A 195 7.39 -7.70 16.03
C LEU A 195 8.88 -7.99 16.20
N GLN A 196 9.19 -9.23 16.58
CA GLN A 196 10.55 -9.67 16.81
C GLN A 196 10.87 -10.90 15.97
N LEU A 197 11.95 -10.80 15.20
CA LEU A 197 12.51 -11.93 14.49
C LEU A 197 13.41 -12.74 15.43
N MET A 198 13.29 -14.05 15.31
CA MET A 198 14.15 -15.03 15.96
C MET A 198 14.82 -15.85 14.87
N ALA A 199 16.12 -16.05 14.99
CA ALA A 199 16.83 -16.97 14.11
C ALA A 199 16.66 -18.40 14.64
N ASP A 200 16.57 -19.38 13.74
CA ASP A 200 16.66 -20.79 14.13
C ASP A 200 18.04 -21.13 14.72
N ASP A 201 18.17 -22.27 15.41
CA ASP A 201 19.42 -22.63 16.10
C ASP A 201 20.63 -22.61 15.15
N GLY A 202 21.60 -21.74 15.46
CA GLY A 202 22.81 -21.54 14.66
C GLY A 202 22.68 -20.55 13.49
N SER A 203 21.51 -19.92 13.30
CA SER A 203 21.32 -18.82 12.35
C SER A 203 21.70 -17.46 12.97
N LYS A 204 22.12 -16.52 12.13
CA LYS A 204 22.56 -15.18 12.51
C LYS A 204 21.71 -14.12 11.83
N ILE A 205 21.43 -13.05 12.58
CA ILE A 205 20.76 -11.86 12.08
C ILE A 205 21.75 -10.70 12.09
N TYR A 206 21.87 -10.04 10.96
CA TYR A 206 22.68 -8.84 10.78
C TYR A 206 21.81 -7.66 10.37
N GLU A 207 22.05 -6.50 10.97
CA GLU A 207 21.59 -5.25 10.38
C GLU A 207 22.66 -4.76 9.40
N VAL A 208 22.21 -4.35 8.22
CA VAL A 208 23.02 -3.77 7.16
C VAL A 208 22.57 -2.32 7.00
N SER A 209 23.39 -1.40 7.52
CA SER A 209 23.17 0.04 7.40
C SER A 209 24.23 0.69 6.50
N GLY A 210 23.81 1.69 5.73
CA GLY A 210 24.71 2.52 4.95
C GLY A 210 25.25 3.66 5.81
N VAL A 211 26.57 3.73 6.01
CA VAL A 211 27.21 4.91 6.60
C VAL A 211 27.43 5.94 5.50
N SER A 212 27.07 7.21 5.71
CA SER A 212 27.25 8.24 4.69
C SER A 212 28.74 8.50 4.40
N GLY A 213 29.08 8.84 3.16
CA GLY A 213 30.42 9.28 2.75
C GLY A 213 31.32 8.19 2.14
N ASP A 214 31.22 6.95 2.61
CA ASP A 214 31.89 5.77 2.02
C ASP A 214 30.96 4.57 2.18
N ARG A 215 30.75 3.75 1.13
CA ARG A 215 29.93 2.53 1.20
C ARG A 215 30.59 1.46 2.10
N LYS A 216 30.62 1.70 3.39
CA LYS A 216 31.02 0.74 4.43
C LYS A 216 29.74 0.17 5.00
N TYR A 217 29.54 -1.12 4.79
CA TYR A 217 28.46 -1.85 5.42
C TYR A 217 28.90 -2.20 6.85
N GLN A 218 28.16 -1.71 7.85
CA GLN A 218 28.35 -2.20 9.21
C GLN A 218 27.51 -3.46 9.38
N HIS A 219 28.16 -4.55 9.78
CA HIS A 219 27.48 -5.77 10.18
C HIS A 219 27.38 -5.76 11.71
N LYS A 220 26.17 -5.57 12.22
CA LYS A 220 25.90 -5.74 13.65
C LYS A 220 25.23 -7.10 13.85
N GLU A 221 25.94 -8.03 14.48
CA GLU A 221 25.38 -9.32 14.87
C GLU A 221 24.47 -9.10 16.09
N PHE A 222 23.24 -9.60 16.04
CA PHE A 222 22.29 -9.48 17.13
C PHE A 222 22.17 -10.77 17.93
N PRO A 223 21.79 -10.68 19.21
CA PRO A 223 21.35 -11.85 19.98
C PRO A 223 20.12 -12.48 19.31
N THR A 224 19.62 -13.57 19.90
CA THR A 224 18.53 -14.43 19.36
C THR A 224 17.23 -13.72 18.94
N ARG A 225 17.03 -12.44 19.28
CA ARG A 225 15.83 -11.65 18.93
C ARG A 225 16.19 -10.27 18.37
N TYR A 226 15.58 -9.90 17.25
CA TYR A 226 15.71 -8.57 16.64
C TYR A 226 14.35 -7.92 16.40
N GLN A 227 14.19 -6.66 16.82
CA GLN A 227 12.95 -5.91 16.61
C GLN A 227 12.89 -5.34 15.19
N ILE A 228 11.95 -5.83 14.37
CA ILE A 228 11.72 -5.32 13.01
C ILE A 228 10.60 -4.28 12.93
N ALA A 229 9.79 -4.17 13.97
CA ALA A 229 8.69 -3.24 14.01
C ALA A 229 8.30 -2.92 15.45
N LYS A 230 7.89 -1.67 15.67
CA LYS A 230 7.24 -1.25 16.90
C LYS A 230 6.17 -0.22 16.58
N LEU A 231 4.95 -0.53 16.99
CA LEU A 231 3.82 0.40 16.97
C LEU A 231 3.59 0.88 18.39
N GLU A 232 3.71 2.19 18.62
CA GLU A 232 3.55 2.81 19.93
C GLU A 232 2.30 3.67 19.99
N SER A 233 1.55 3.56 21.08
CA SER A 233 0.46 4.48 21.39
C SER A 233 0.83 5.36 22.58
N THR A 234 1.22 6.61 22.31
CA THR A 234 1.71 7.55 23.35
C THR A 234 0.59 8.24 24.15
N SER A 235 -0.66 8.22 23.68
CA SER A 235 -1.79 8.86 24.37
C SER A 235 -2.63 7.85 25.16
N GLY A 236 -2.98 8.15 26.42
CA GLY A 236 -3.93 7.36 27.24
C GLY A 236 -5.41 7.44 26.80
N GLY A 237 -5.68 7.80 25.55
CA GLY A 237 -7.03 7.93 24.97
C GLY A 237 -7.53 6.64 24.32
N GLY A 238 -8.80 6.64 23.89
CA GLY A 238 -9.46 5.51 23.23
C GLY A 238 -8.65 5.01 22.03
N GLY A 239 -8.35 3.71 22.00
CA GLY A 239 -7.44 3.13 21.02
C GLY A 239 -7.74 3.44 19.55
N PHE A 240 -6.75 3.25 18.69
CA PHE A 240 -6.83 3.48 17.25
C PHE A 240 -6.73 2.18 16.46
N ASN A 241 -7.28 2.20 15.24
CA ASN A 241 -7.11 1.10 14.29
C ASN A 241 -5.68 1.12 13.74
N ILE A 242 -5.06 -0.07 13.66
CA ILE A 242 -3.74 -0.25 13.08
C ILE A 242 -3.87 -0.18 11.56
N VAL A 243 -3.50 0.97 10.99
CA VAL A 243 -3.59 1.23 9.54
C VAL A 243 -2.20 1.35 8.90
N LEU A 244 -1.19 1.65 9.71
CA LEU A 244 0.19 1.81 9.27
C LEU A 244 1.09 0.98 10.18
N PHE A 245 2.06 0.31 9.56
CA PHE A 245 3.02 -0.52 10.26
C PHE A 245 4.42 -0.25 9.72
N ASN A 246 5.34 0.14 10.60
CA ASN A 246 6.75 0.23 10.25
C ASN A 246 7.33 -1.18 10.22
N SER A 247 8.09 -1.51 9.18
CA SER A 247 8.76 -2.81 9.03
C SER A 247 10.16 -2.63 8.48
N ALA A 248 10.97 -3.67 8.55
CA ALA A 248 12.29 -3.71 7.96
C ALA A 248 12.31 -4.66 6.76
N VAL A 249 13.11 -4.33 5.74
CA VAL A 249 13.34 -5.24 4.62
C VAL A 249 14.32 -6.32 5.07
N ILE A 250 13.92 -7.57 4.87
CA ILE A 250 14.64 -8.76 5.28
C ILE A 250 15.05 -9.52 4.02
N SER A 251 16.28 -10.02 3.97
CA SER A 251 16.74 -10.90 2.90
C SER A 251 17.67 -11.97 3.45
N ALA A 252 17.57 -13.18 2.92
CA ALA A 252 18.55 -14.22 3.18
C ALA A 252 19.86 -13.89 2.46
N VAL A 253 20.98 -13.95 3.19
CA VAL A 253 22.35 -13.83 2.67
C VAL A 253 22.91 -15.21 2.34
N ASN A 254 22.63 -16.19 3.18
CA ASN A 254 22.95 -17.61 3.00
C ASN A 254 22.01 -18.48 3.87
N ASP A 255 22.26 -19.79 3.88
CA ASP A 255 21.49 -20.84 4.57
C ASP A 255 21.19 -20.54 6.05
N LYS A 256 22.05 -19.75 6.70
CA LYS A 256 21.97 -19.43 8.13
C LYS A 256 22.04 -17.96 8.44
N THR A 257 22.00 -17.07 7.45
CA THR A 257 22.26 -15.66 7.66
C THR A 257 21.17 -14.80 7.05
N TRP A 258 20.60 -13.94 7.88
CA TRP A 258 19.58 -12.97 7.51
C TRP A 258 20.14 -11.56 7.61
N ALA A 259 19.94 -10.77 6.57
CA ALA A 259 20.22 -9.34 6.54
C ALA A 259 18.93 -8.55 6.72
N ILE A 260 18.99 -7.55 7.58
CA ILE A 260 17.94 -6.58 7.83
C ILE A 260 18.44 -5.23 7.34
N MET A 261 17.75 -4.67 6.36
CA MET A 261 18.15 -3.43 5.72
C MET A 261 17.50 -2.24 6.43
N SER A 262 18.30 -1.22 6.75
CA SER A 262 17.81 0.07 7.25
C SER A 262 17.96 1.17 6.18
N PRO A 263 17.08 2.20 6.18
CA PRO A 263 16.06 2.52 7.19
C PRO A 263 14.82 1.62 7.14
N PHE A 264 14.07 1.61 8.24
CA PHE A 264 12.72 1.05 8.28
C PHE A 264 11.82 1.77 7.28
N CYS A 265 10.83 1.04 6.79
CA CYS A 265 9.88 1.46 5.78
C CYS A 265 8.46 1.22 6.29
N THR A 266 7.47 1.75 5.60
CA THR A 266 6.06 1.73 6.01
C THR A 266 5.25 0.79 5.13
N VAL A 267 4.35 0.05 5.77
CA VAL A 267 3.29 -0.72 5.13
C VAL A 267 1.96 -0.14 5.57
N GLN A 268 1.12 0.22 4.61
CA GLN A 268 -0.25 0.64 4.86
C GLN A 268 -1.19 -0.55 4.66
N ASN A 269 -1.94 -0.88 5.71
CA ASN A 269 -2.99 -1.87 5.66
C ASN A 269 -4.18 -1.32 4.88
N PRO A 270 -4.90 -2.16 4.12
CA PRO A 270 -6.08 -1.74 3.43
C PRO A 270 -7.15 -1.27 4.42
N ILE A 271 -7.58 -0.02 4.28
CA ILE A 271 -8.71 0.50 5.06
C ILE A 271 -9.99 0.06 4.33
N GLU A 272 -10.85 -0.70 4.98
CA GLU A 272 -12.27 -0.63 4.62
C GLU A 272 -12.75 0.77 5.01
N ILE A 273 -12.93 1.63 4.01
CA ILE A 273 -13.83 2.76 4.17
C ILE A 273 -15.20 2.10 4.30
N PRO A 274 -15.86 2.14 5.48
CA PRO A 274 -17.20 1.61 5.56
C PRO A 274 -18.00 2.31 4.45
N ALA A 275 -18.69 1.52 3.62
CA ALA A 275 -19.62 2.03 2.64
C ALA A 275 -20.81 2.67 3.36
N THR A 276 -20.58 3.71 4.16
CA THR A 276 -21.63 4.62 4.53
C THR A 276 -21.93 5.43 3.29
N SER A 277 -23.12 5.18 2.75
CA SER A 277 -23.83 6.02 1.80
C SER A 277 -23.93 7.46 2.33
N GLY A 278 -22.83 8.20 2.29
CA GLY A 278 -22.78 9.61 2.55
C GLY A 278 -22.87 10.31 1.21
N ASN A 279 -24.07 10.77 0.85
CA ASN A 279 -24.26 11.76 -0.20
C ASN A 279 -23.17 12.83 -0.08
N ILE A 280 -22.21 12.81 -0.99
CA ILE A 280 -21.45 14.01 -1.32
C ILE A 280 -22.47 14.90 -2.02
N ARG A 281 -23.14 15.75 -1.23
CA ARG A 281 -23.83 16.89 -1.82
C ARG A 281 -22.74 17.79 -2.36
N ASN A 282 -22.64 17.85 -3.69
CA ASN A 282 -22.00 18.95 -4.39
C ASN A 282 -22.73 20.26 -4.05
#